data_AF-A0A365PEH9-F1
#
_entry.id   AF-A0A365PEH9-F1
#
_cell.length_a   1.000
_cell.length_b   1.000
_cell.length_c   1.000
_cell.angle_alpha   90.00
_cell.angle_beta   90.00
_cell.angle_gamma   90.00
#
_symmetry.space_group_name_H-M   'P 1'
#
loop_
_entity.id
_entity.type
_entity.pdbx_description
1 polymer ?
#
loop_
_entity_poly.entity_id
_entity_poly.type
_entity_poly.pdbx_seq_one_letter_code
_entity_poly.pdbx_strand_id
1 'polypeptide(L)' 'CFLSTHHVINISGGERYSVPFFYSGNHQYQIECIRECLEENSEPLYPPISVEQHYRDMFKKTYI' A
#
# COMPACT_ATOMS: atom_id res chain seq x y z
N CYS A 1 -2.64 -9.05 -8.11
CA CYS A 1 -2.24 -7.63 -8.15
C CYS A 1 -0.87 -7.53 -7.47
N PHE A 2 0.11 -6.93 -8.12
CA PHE A 2 1.54 -7.19 -7.95
C PHE A 2 2.07 -6.89 -6.55
N LEU A 3 2.71 -7.87 -5.90
CA LEU A 3 3.66 -7.62 -4.83
C LEU A 3 4.84 -6.85 -5.42
N SER A 4 4.94 -5.54 -5.15
CA SER A 4 6.11 -4.76 -5.52
C SER A 4 7.23 -5.02 -4.50
N THR A 5 7.86 -6.19 -4.58
CA THR A 5 9.07 -6.46 -3.80
C THR A 5 10.23 -5.68 -4.42
N HIS A 6 10.36 -4.40 -4.08
CA HIS A 6 11.57 -3.64 -4.40
C HIS A 6 12.64 -3.96 -3.37
N HIS A 7 13.69 -4.65 -3.81
CA HIS A 7 14.94 -4.75 -3.06
C HIS A 7 15.99 -3.84 -3.68
N VAL A 8 16.84 -3.23 -2.84
CA VAL A 8 17.97 -2.42 -3.28
C VAL A 8 19.25 -3.15 -2.89
N ILE A 9 20.10 -3.45 -3.87
CA ILE A 9 21.44 -4.00 -3.66
C ILE A 9 22.45 -2.97 -4.15
N ASN A 10 23.35 -2.52 -3.27
CA ASN A 10 24.42 -1.61 -3.67
C ASN A 10 25.60 -2.40 -4.24
N ILE A 11 25.67 -2.49 -5.57
CA ILE A 11 26.73 -3.23 -6.29
C ILE A 11 28.01 -2.38 -6.40
N SER A 12 27.91 -1.06 -6.28
CA SER A 12 29.01 -0.12 -6.59
C SER A 12 30.09 -0.04 -5.52
N GLY A 13 29.80 -0.46 -4.28
CA GLY A 13 30.71 -0.34 -3.13
C GLY A 13 30.92 1.09 -2.59
N GLY A 14 30.47 2.11 -3.32
CA GLY A 14 30.47 3.52 -2.88
C GLY A 14 29.21 3.91 -2.12
N GLU A 15 29.19 5.14 -1.60
CA GLU A 15 28.02 5.69 -0.90
C GLU A 15 26.84 5.87 -1.85
N ARG A 16 25.64 5.45 -1.40
CA ARG A 16 24.39 5.59 -2.16
C ARG A 16 23.35 6.32 -1.32
N TYR A 17 22.85 7.43 -1.86
CA TYR A 17 21.80 8.23 -1.24
C TYR A 17 20.49 8.06 -2.00
N SER A 18 19.38 7.95 -1.27
CA SER A 18 18.04 7.97 -1.84
C SER A 18 17.05 8.55 -0.84
N VAL A 19 16.13 9.37 -1.31
CA VAL A 19 15.07 9.98 -0.49
C VAL A 19 13.73 9.66 -1.16
N PRO A 20 13.08 8.54 -0.80
CA PRO A 20 11.79 8.21 -1.38
C PRO A 20 10.70 9.11 -0.80
N PHE A 21 9.84 9.61 -1.68
CA PHE A 21 8.62 10.31 -1.29
C PHE A 21 7.42 9.38 -1.48
N PHE A 22 6.74 9.05 -0.38
CA PHE A 22 5.53 8.25 -0.40
C PHE A 22 4.32 9.16 -0.18
N TYR A 23 3.43 9.20 -1.17
CA TYR A 23 2.18 9.96 -1.07
C TYR A 23 1.08 9.09 -0.47
N SER A 24 0.39 9.60 0.55
CA SER A 24 -0.74 8.94 1.19
C SER A 24 -2.00 9.81 1.11
N GLY A 25 -3.16 9.15 1.14
CA GLY A 25 -4.46 9.83 1.17
C GLY A 25 -4.80 10.40 2.55
N ASN A 26 -5.90 11.15 2.63
CA ASN A 26 -6.46 11.60 3.91
C ASN A 26 -6.75 10.40 4.81
N HIS A 27 -6.31 10.44 6.07
CA HIS A 27 -6.47 9.38 7.05
C HIS A 27 -7.92 8.92 7.24
N GLN A 28 -8.88 9.83 7.14
CA GLN A 28 -10.31 9.56 7.31
C GLN A 28 -10.98 9.03 6.04
N TYR A 29 -10.28 9.07 4.90
CA TYR A 29 -10.82 8.59 3.64
C TYR A 29 -11.06 7.07 3.70
N GLN A 30 -12.23 6.65 3.23
CA GLN A 30 -12.61 5.24 3.12
C GLN A 30 -12.13 4.70 1.78
N ILE A 31 -11.28 3.69 1.84
CA ILE A 31 -10.83 2.92 0.68
C ILE A 31 -11.84 1.80 0.47
N GLU A 32 -12.48 1.78 -0.69
CA GLU A 32 -13.41 0.75 -1.12
C GLU A 32 -13.20 0.43 -2.61
N CYS A 33 -13.83 -0.65 -3.08
CA CYS A 33 -13.75 -1.03 -4.49
C CYS A 33 -14.43 0.04 -5.36
N ILE A 34 -13.69 0.54 -6.35
CA ILE A 34 -14.22 1.47 -7.35
C ILE A 34 -15.24 0.71 -8.19
N ARG A 35 -16.46 1.24 -8.27
CA ARG A 35 -17.61 0.55 -8.91
C ARG A 35 -17.34 0.21 -10.37
N GLU A 36 -16.68 1.11 -11.09
CA GLU A 36 -16.31 0.95 -12.49
C GLU A 36 -15.23 -0.12 -12.71
N CYS A 37 -14.54 -0.56 -11.65
CA CYS A 37 -13.58 -1.66 -11.69
C CYS A 37 -14.19 -3.02 -11.35
N LEU A 38 -15.48 -3.07 -10.96
CA LEU A 38 -16.17 -4.30 -10.58
C LEU A 38 -16.88 -4.89 -11.80
N GLU A 39 -16.61 -6.16 -12.10
CA GLU A 39 -17.32 -6.88 -13.17
C GLU A 39 -18.79 -7.10 -12.78
N GLU A 40 -19.68 -7.14 -13.78
CA GLU A 40 -21.08 -7.45 -13.56
C GLU A 40 -21.25 -8.78 -12.81
N ASN A 41 -21.95 -8.74 -11.67
CA ASN A 41 -22.18 -9.87 -10.77
C ASN A 41 -20.95 -10.37 -9.98
N SER A 42 -19.89 -9.57 -9.86
CA SER A 42 -18.77 -9.86 -8.95
C SER A 42 -18.88 -9.10 -7.62
N GLU A 43 -18.21 -9.60 -6.59
CA GLU A 43 -18.13 -8.96 -5.27
C GLU A 43 -16.73 -8.37 -5.02
N PRO A 44 -16.62 -7.27 -4.26
CA PRO A 44 -15.33 -6.72 -3.83
C PRO A 44 -14.48 -7.76 -3.09
N LEU A 45 -13.22 -7.89 -3.49
CA LEU A 45 -12.26 -8.82 -2.83
C LEU A 45 -11.90 -8.39 -1.40
N TYR A 46 -11.99 -7.09 -1.10
CA TYR A 46 -11.62 -6.52 0.20
C TYR A 46 -12.76 -5.68 0.76
N PRO A 47 -13.03 -5.78 2.07
CA PRO A 47 -13.99 -4.90 2.72
C PRO A 47 -13.48 -3.45 2.73
N PRO A 48 -14.38 -2.46 2.79
CA PRO A 48 -14.00 -1.06 2.98
C PRO A 48 -13.15 -0.87 4.25
N ILE A 49 -12.12 -0.02 4.15
CA ILE A 49 -11.21 0.28 5.25
C ILE A 49 -10.73 1.74 5.17
N SER A 50 -10.53 2.41 6.31
CA SER A 50 -9.92 3.74 6.28
C SER A 50 -8.42 3.66 5.97
N VAL A 51 -7.88 4.73 5.37
CA VAL A 51 -6.43 4.88 5.16
C VAL A 51 -5.67 4.69 6.48
N GLU A 52 -6.15 5.31 7.56
CA GLU A 52 -5.54 5.17 8.87
C GLU A 52 -5.51 3.72 9.37
N GLN A 53 -6.64 3.02 9.29
CA GLN A 53 -6.74 1.66 9.82
C GLN A 53 -5.83 0.72 9.03
N HIS A 54 -5.77 0.87 7.71
CA HIS A 54 -4.86 0.09 6.87
C HIS A 54 -3.40 0.27 7.29
N TYR A 55 -2.95 1.52 7.51
CA TYR A 55 -1.59 1.78 7.99
C TYR A 55 -1.34 1.15 9.35
N ARG A 56 -2.25 1.32 10.32
CA ARG A 56 -2.11 0.74 11.66
C ARG A 56 -1.98 -0.79 11.60
N ASP A 57 -2.77 -1.45 10.76
CA ASP A 57 -2.72 -2.89 10.60
C ASP A 57 -1.40 -3.35 9.97
N MET A 58 -0.86 -2.59 9.02
CA MET A 58 0.43 -2.90 8.43
C MET A 58 1.59 -2.68 9.40
N PHE A 59 1.59 -1.58 10.16
CA PHE A 59 2.58 -1.36 11.22
C PHE A 59 2.54 -2.45 12.29
N LYS A 60 1.35 -2.88 12.70
CA LYS A 60 1.19 -4.02 13.62
C LYS A 60 1.87 -5.26 13.03
N LYS A 61 1.50 -5.69 11.82
CA LYS A 61 2.09 -6.88 11.17
C LYS A 61 3.61 -6.88 11.09
N THR A 62 4.24 -5.71 10.99
CA THR A 62 5.71 -5.60 10.83
C THR A 62 6.45 -5.47 12.16
N TYR A 63 5.86 -4.81 13.16
CA TYR A 63 6.60 -4.37 14.36
C TYR A 63 6.01 -4.86 15.69
N ILE A 64 4.82 -5.47 15.68
CA ILE A 64 4.11 -5.98 16.87
C ILE A 64 3.73 -7.43 16.65
#